data_AF-A0A5J4P675-F1
#
_entry.id   AF-A0A5J4P675-F1
#
_cell.length_a   1.000
_cell.length_b   1.000
_cell.length_c   1.000
_cell.angle_alpha   90.00
_cell.angle_beta   90.00
_cell.angle_gamma   90.00
#
_symmetry.space_group_name_H-M   'P 1'
#
loop_
_entity.id
_entity.type
_entity.pdbx_description
1 polymer ?
#
loop_
_entity_poly.entity_id
_entity_poly.type
_entity_poly.pdbx_seq_one_letter_code
_entity_poly.pdbx_strand_id
1 'polypeptide(L)'
;MRKLSEGKNANALAKELYLLLLPYKKFVHSITSDNGTEFYEPKWMAQKLNADCFFAHPYSSRERGLNEYTNKLIGQYIPKKKAF
;
A
#
# COMPACT_ATOMS: atom_id res chain seq x y z
N MET A 1 -4.65 -12.44 5.07
CA MET A 1 -4.62 -11.28 4.12
C MET A 1 -6.05 -10.93 3.76
N ARG A 2 -6.48 -9.68 3.98
CA ARG A 2 -7.82 -9.22 3.58
C ARG A 2 -7.87 -9.17 2.06
N LYS A 3 -8.89 -9.77 1.45
CA LYS A 3 -9.07 -9.72 -0.01
C LYS A 3 -9.76 -8.39 -0.34
N LEU A 4 -9.21 -7.62 -1.27
CA LEU A 4 -9.87 -6.42 -1.79
C LEU A 4 -11.09 -6.87 -2.61
N SER A 5 -12.29 -6.49 -2.17
CA SER A 5 -13.54 -6.87 -2.83
C SER A 5 -13.69 -6.24 -4.22
N GLU A 6 -13.19 -5.01 -4.38
CA GLU A 6 -13.26 -4.20 -5.61
C GLU A 6 -11.99 -4.29 -6.48
N GLY A 7 -11.12 -5.28 -6.24
CA GLY A 7 -9.88 -5.46 -7.01
C GLY A 7 -8.92 -4.27 -6.91
N LYS A 8 -8.43 -3.77 -8.06
CA LYS A 8 -7.46 -2.66 -8.18
C LYS A 8 -8.10 -1.26 -8.20
N ASN A 9 -9.32 -1.10 -7.70
CA ASN A 9 -9.99 0.20 -7.63
C ASN A 9 -9.27 1.12 -6.62
N ALA A 10 -8.82 2.30 -7.07
CA ALA A 10 -8.04 3.24 -6.26
C ALA A 10 -8.79 3.71 -5.00
N ASN A 11 -10.08 4.04 -5.12
CA ASN A 11 -10.89 4.53 -3.99
C ASN A 11 -11.13 3.45 -2.94
N ALA A 12 -11.43 2.22 -3.38
CA ALA A 12 -11.59 1.09 -2.47
C ALA A 12 -10.28 0.77 -1.73
N LEU A 13 -9.16 0.80 -2.45
CA LEU A 13 -7.83 0.59 -1.87
C LEU A 13 -7.49 1.67 -0.84
N ALA A 14 -7.75 2.94 -1.15
CA ALA A 14 -7.51 4.08 -0.25
C ALA A 14 -8.28 3.94 1.07
N LYS A 15 -9.55 3.53 1.01
CA LYS A 15 -10.39 3.33 2.19
C LYS A 15 -9.88 2.19 3.06
N GLU A 16 -9.47 1.08 2.45
CA GLU A 16 -8.90 -0.06 3.17
C GLU A 16 -7.55 0.28 3.80
N LEU A 17 -6.66 0.97 3.08
CA LEU A 17 -5.39 1.46 3.62
C LEU A 17 -5.59 2.42 4.79
N TYR A 18 -6.54 3.36 4.66
CA TYR A 18 -6.91 4.25 5.77
C TYR A 18 -7.32 3.46 7.02
N LEU A 19 -8.21 2.48 6.88
CA LEU A 19 -8.68 1.67 8.01
C LEU A 19 -7.54 0.86 8.67
N LEU A 20 -6.61 0.34 7.86
CA LEU A 20 -5.45 -0.39 8.37
C LEU A 20 -4.45 0.52 9.11
N LEU A 21 -4.27 1.76 8.64
CA LEU A 21 -3.32 2.71 9.20
C LEU A 21 -3.91 3.56 10.34
N LEU A 22 -5.23 3.60 10.49
CA LEU A 22 -5.92 4.40 11.50
C LEU A 22 -5.41 4.17 12.94
N PRO A 23 -5.15 2.92 13.40
CA PRO A 23 -4.59 2.69 14.73
C PRO A 23 -3.18 3.26 14.92
N TYR A 24 -2.45 3.43 13.81
CA TYR A 24 -1.06 3.90 13.78
C TYR A 24 -0.95 5.36 13.33
N LYS A 25 -2.06 6.09 13.19
CA LYS A 25 -2.10 7.46 12.63
C LYS A 25 -1.05 8.39 13.24
N LYS A 26 -0.78 8.29 14.55
CA LYS A 26 0.21 9.14 15.24
C LYS A 26 1.66 8.87 14.81
N PHE A 27 1.95 7.71 14.27
CA PHE A 27 3.29 7.25 13.88
C PHE A 27 3.52 7.30 12.36
N VAL A 28 2.45 7.47 11.58
CA VAL A 28 2.53 7.55 10.12
C VAL A 28 2.69 9.01 9.73
N HIS A 29 3.91 9.41 9.39
CA HIS A 29 4.22 10.77 8.94
C HIS A 29 4.20 10.92 7.42
N SER A 30 4.62 9.88 6.71
CA SER A 30 4.64 9.87 5.25
C SER A 30 4.39 8.48 4.69
N ILE A 31 3.92 8.42 3.45
CA ILE A 31 3.64 7.21 2.69
C ILE A 31 4.30 7.34 1.33
N THR A 32 5.03 6.32 0.90
CA THR A 32 5.69 6.28 -0.41
C THR A 32 5.18 5.10 -1.22
N SER A 33 4.64 5.37 -2.41
CA SER A 33 4.09 4.36 -3.33
C SER A 33 4.82 4.34 -4.68
N ASP A 34 4.59 3.30 -5.50
CA ASP A 34 4.95 3.36 -6.92
C ASP A 34 3.94 4.22 -7.70
N ASN A 35 4.26 4.43 -8.97
CA ASN A 35 3.39 5.07 -9.96
C ASN A 35 2.27 4.14 -10.45
N GLY A 36 1.83 3.17 -9.62
CA GLY A 36 0.65 2.35 -9.91
C GLY A 36 -0.61 3.21 -9.97
N THR A 37 -1.48 2.94 -10.94
CA THR A 37 -2.72 3.70 -11.13
C THR A 37 -3.70 3.50 -9.96
N GLU A 38 -3.55 2.40 -9.22
CA GLU A 38 -4.29 2.15 -7.99
C GLU A 38 -3.91 3.11 -6.83
N PHE A 39 -2.75 3.76 -6.92
CA PHE A 39 -2.25 4.73 -5.92
C PHE A 39 -2.30 6.18 -6.40
N TYR A 40 -2.82 6.43 -7.61
CA TYR A 40 -2.88 7.77 -8.20
C TYR A 40 -3.87 8.70 -7.48
N GLU A 41 -4.87 8.13 -6.80
CA GLU A 41 -5.85 8.90 -6.02
C GLU A 41 -6.05 8.32 -4.62
N PRO A 42 -5.30 8.82 -3.62
CA PRO A 42 -5.88 8.89 -2.28
C PRO A 42 -5.50 10.18 -1.53
N LYS A 43 -5.62 11.35 -2.18
CA LYS A 43 -5.50 12.66 -1.48
C LYS A 43 -6.36 12.70 -0.22
N TRP A 44 -7.55 12.06 -0.29
CA TRP A 44 -8.43 11.87 0.85
C TRP A 44 -7.75 11.15 2.03
N MET A 45 -7.05 10.04 1.78
CA MET A 45 -6.39 9.28 2.85
C MET A 45 -5.25 10.07 3.49
N ALA A 46 -4.40 10.69 2.65
CA ALA A 46 -3.28 11.51 3.11
C ALA A 46 -3.77 12.63 4.06
N GLN A 47 -4.82 13.34 3.65
CA GLN A 47 -5.48 14.36 4.46
C GLN A 47 -6.06 13.79 5.76
N LYS A 48 -6.71 12.63 5.72
CA LYS A 48 -7.33 12.00 6.90
C LYS A 48 -6.29 11.47 7.90
N LEU A 49 -5.17 10.96 7.40
CA LEU A 49 -4.05 10.49 8.22
C LEU A 49 -3.16 11.64 8.70
N ASN A 50 -3.26 12.83 8.09
CA ASN A 50 -2.33 13.93 8.31
C ASN A 50 -0.88 13.50 8.01
N ALA A 51 -0.69 12.85 6.87
CA ALA A 51 0.57 12.29 6.42
C ALA A 51 0.88 12.76 4.99
N ASP A 52 2.16 12.91 4.68
CA ASP A 52 2.63 13.28 3.34
C ASP A 52 2.65 12.06 2.40
N CYS A 53 2.32 12.24 1.13
CA CYS A 53 2.38 11.18 0.13
C CYS A 53 3.43 11.47 -0.93
N PHE A 54 4.30 10.50 -1.20
CA PHE A 54 5.36 10.56 -2.19
C PHE A 54 5.26 9.40 -3.19
N PHE A 55 5.82 9.61 -4.37
CA PHE A 55 5.94 8.59 -5.41
C PHE A 55 7.41 8.31 -5.72
N ALA A 56 7.73 7.04 -5.95
CA ALA A 56 9.07 6.64 -6.38
C ALA A 56 9.39 7.19 -7.78
N HIS A 57 10.67 7.51 -8.01
CA HIS A 57 11.10 8.03 -9.30
C HIS A 57 10.88 7.00 -10.42
N PRO A 58 10.55 7.45 -11.65
CA PRO A 58 10.44 6.56 -12.80
C PRO A 58 11.71 5.72 -12.97
N TYR A 59 11.53 4.41 -13.20
CA TYR A 59 12.62 3.45 -13.42
C TYR A 59 13.63 3.30 -12.25
N SER A 60 13.28 3.75 -11.05
CA SER A 60 14.13 3.64 -9.85
C SER A 60 13.67 2.48 -8.94
N SER A 61 13.87 1.23 -9.37
CA SER A 61 13.48 0.06 -8.57
C SER A 61 14.18 -0.03 -7.21
N ARG A 62 15.38 0.55 -7.09
CA ARG A 62 16.19 0.55 -5.86
C ARG A 62 15.51 1.29 -4.70
N GLU A 63 14.73 2.34 -5.00
CA GLU A 63 13.94 3.08 -3.99
C GLU A 63 12.87 2.19 -3.32
N ARG A 64 12.55 1.05 -3.94
CA ARG A 64 11.56 0.08 -3.45
C ARG A 64 12.16 -1.25 -3.03
N GLY A 65 13.49 -1.33 -2.88
CA GLY A 65 14.17 -2.60 -2.57
C GLY A 65 13.61 -3.32 -1.33
N LEU A 66 13.25 -2.56 -0.29
CA LEU A 66 12.63 -3.11 0.92
C LEU A 66 11.24 -3.70 0.65
N ASN A 67 10.42 -3.02 -0.16
CA ASN A 67 9.08 -3.49 -0.51
C ASN A 67 9.16 -4.79 -1.32
N GLU A 68 10.07 -4.86 -2.28
CA GLU A 68 10.31 -6.07 -3.09
C GLU A 68 10.79 -7.25 -2.24
N TYR A 69 11.76 -7.01 -1.37
CA TYR A 69 12.25 -8.02 -0.43
C TYR A 69 11.15 -8.52 0.51
N THR A 70 10.36 -7.61 1.08
CA THR A 70 9.25 -7.95 1.97
C THR A 70 8.18 -8.77 1.24
N ASN A 71 7.83 -8.40 0.00
CA ASN A 71 6.90 -9.18 -0.83
C ASN A 71 7.42 -10.59 -1.12
N LYS A 72 8.73 -10.75 -1.35
CA LYS A 72 9.37 -12.07 -1.52
C LYS A 72 9.24 -12.91 -0.25
N LEU A 73 9.51 -12.33 0.92
CA LEU A 73 9.33 -13.02 2.21
C LEU A 73 7.88 -13.43 2.43
N ILE A 74 6.92 -12.54 2.16
CA ILE A 74 5.49 -12.85 2.25
C ILE A 74 5.14 -14.06 1.37
N GLY A 75 5.63 -14.09 0.12
CA GLY A 75 5.41 -15.22 -0.78
C GLY A 75 6.06 -16.53 -0.34
N GLN A 76 7.19 -16.45 0.35
CA GLN A 76 7.92 -17.62 0.88
C GLN A 76 7.22 -18.24 2.09
N TYR A 77 6.71 -17.42 3.01
CA TYR A 77 6.19 -17.89 4.29
C TYR A 77 4.66 -17.96 4.37
N ILE A 78 3.93 -17.20 3.55
CA ILE A 78 2.47 -17.22 3.54
C ILE A 78 1.99 -18.06 2.35
N PRO A 79 1.48 -19.29 2.59
CA PRO A 79 0.97 -20.11 1.50
C PRO A 79 -0.18 -19.40 0.81
N LYS A 80 -0.09 -19.23 -0.51
CA LYS A 80 -1.26 -18.90 -1.34
C LYS A 80 -2.24 -20.06 -1.15
N LYS A 81 -3.40 -19.79 -0.53
CA LYS A 81 -4.46 -20.75 -0.18
C LYS A 81 -4.33 -22.10 -0.91
N LYS A 82 -4.23 -23.21 -0.15
CA LYS A 82 -4.53 -24.53 -0.72
C LYS A 82 -5.94 -24.45 -1.31
N ALA A 83 -6.08 -24.84 -2.58
CA ALA A 83 -7.36 -25.17 -3.15
C ALA A 83 -7.99 -26.26 -2.26
N PHE A 84 -9.16 -25.96 -1.70
CA PHE A 84 -10.08 -26.97 -1.19
C PHE A 84 -11.24 -27.05 -2.18
#